data_AF-A0A2D9I7A6-F1
#
_entry.id   AF-A0A2D9I7A6-F1
#
_cell.length_a   1.000
_cell.length_b   1.000
_cell.length_c   1.000
_cell.angle_alpha   90.00
_cell.angle_beta   90.00
_cell.angle_gamma   90.00
#
_symmetry.space_group_name_H-M   'P 1'
#
loop_
_entity.id
_entity.type
_entity.pdbx_description
1 polymer ?
#
loop_
_entity_poly.entity_id
_entity_poly.type
_entity_poly.pdbx_seq_one_letter_code
_entity_poly.pdbx_strand_id
1 'polypeptide(L)' 'KLFRKISKDRSLIVIEHDIDFIQSLNCPVTVLHEGAVLAQGNMKELKKNESVIEVYLGR' A
#
# COMPACT_ATOMS: atom_id res chain seq x y z
N LYS A 1 9.09 -11.56 -8.21
CA LYS A 1 10.04 -11.48 -9.35
C LYS A 1 9.38 -10.93 -10.63
N LEU A 2 8.16 -11.35 -10.99
CA LEU A 2 7.45 -10.88 -12.20
C LEU A 2 7.17 -9.37 -12.21
N PHE A 3 6.56 -8.83 -11.15
CA PHE A 3 6.20 -7.41 -11.06
C PHE A 3 7.39 -6.47 -11.26
N ARG A 4 8.53 -6.76 -10.60
CA ARG A 4 9.79 -6.04 -10.79
C ARG A 4 10.34 -6.09 -12.22
N LYS A 5 10.03 -7.13 -12.99
CA LYS A 5 10.44 -7.24 -14.39
C LYS A 5 9.55 -6.37 -15.28
N ILE A 6 8.24 -6.39 -15.05
CA ILE A 6 7.26 -5.60 -15.81
C ILE A 6 7.43 -4.10 -15.51
N SER A 7 7.72 -3.74 -14.26
CA SER A 7 7.86 -2.35 -13.81
C SER A 7 9.09 -1.62 -14.34
N LYS A 8 9.95 -2.28 -15.13
CA LYS A 8 11.13 -1.64 -15.74
C LYS A 8 10.74 -0.64 -16.82
N ASP A 9 9.71 -0.98 -17.61
CA ASP A 9 9.37 -0.24 -18.83
C ASP A 9 7.91 0.25 -18.81
N ARG A 10 7.18 -0.02 -17.73
CA ARG A 10 5.74 0.27 -17.58
C ARG A 10 5.43 0.69 -16.16
N SER A 11 4.50 1.63 -16.02
CA SER A 11 3.88 1.92 -14.72
C SER A 11 2.94 0.79 -14.34
N LEU A 12 3.00 0.37 -13.08
CA LEU A 12 2.16 -0.69 -12.52
C LEU A 12 1.41 -0.14 -11.31
N ILE A 13 0.09 -0.33 -11.30
CA ILE A 13 -0.74 -0.12 -10.12
C ILE A 13 -1.15 -1.50 -9.61
N VAL A 14 -0.97 -1.72 -8.30
CA VAL A 14 -1.32 -2.95 -7.63
C VAL A 14 -2.31 -2.62 -6.52
N ILE A 15 -3.43 -3.34 -6.49
CA ILE A 15 -4.47 -3.21 -5.47
C ILE A 15 -4.63 -4.60 -4.85
N GLU A 16 -4.39 -4.71 -3.55
CA GLU A 16 -4.28 -6.00 -2.88
C GLU A 16 -4.48 -5.81 -1.36
N HIS A 17 -4.97 -6.84 -0.65
CA HIS A 17 -5.31 -6.80 0.78
C HIS A 17 -4.28 -7.49 1.72
N ASP A 18 -3.42 -8.35 1.19
CA ASP A 18 -2.22 -8.94 1.81
C ASP A 18 -1.09 -7.90 1.97
N ILE A 19 -0.96 -7.47 3.22
CA ILE A 19 0.03 -6.48 3.66
C ILE A 19 1.48 -6.98 3.49
N ASP A 20 1.73 -8.28 3.64
CA ASP A 20 3.07 -8.85 3.51
C ASP A 20 3.52 -8.86 2.05
N PHE A 21 2.59 -9.13 1.13
CA PHE A 21 2.82 -8.99 -0.30
C PHE A 21 3.16 -7.54 -0.67
N ILE A 22 2.33 -6.57 -0.27
CA ILE A 22 2.57 -5.14 -0.54
C ILE A 22 3.92 -4.69 0.04
N GLN A 23 4.25 -5.11 1.26
CA GLN A 23 5.54 -4.81 1.88
C GLN A 23 6.72 -5.39 1.06
N SER A 24 6.56 -6.57 0.46
CA SER A 24 7.60 -7.20 -0.36
C SER A 24 7.93 -6.43 -1.65
N LEU A 25 6.99 -5.60 -2.14
CA LEU A 25 7.18 -4.80 -3.36
C LEU A 25 8.14 -3.63 -3.14
N ASN A 26 8.31 -3.18 -1.88
CA ASN A 26 9.20 -2.08 -1.49
C ASN A 26 8.99 -0.83 -2.36
N CYS A 27 7.73 -0.42 -2.52
CA CYS A 27 7.29 0.74 -3.28
C CYS A 27 6.43 1.67 -2.41
N PRO A 28 6.15 2.90 -2.87
CA PRO A 28 5.17 3.77 -2.23
C PRO A 28 3.79 3.11 -2.19
N VAL A 29 3.05 3.34 -1.13
CA VAL A 29 1.70 2.82 -0.90
C VAL A 29 0.77 3.99 -0.63
N THR A 30 -0.43 3.92 -1.19
CA THR A 30 -1.52 4.86 -0.95
C THR A 30 -2.66 4.09 -0.32
N VAL A 31 -3.14 4.56 0.84
CA VAL A 31 -4.30 4.02 1.53
C VAL A 31 -5.51 4.88 1.17
N LEU A 32 -6.55 4.23 0.66
CA LEU A 32 -7.83 4.86 0.33
C LEU A 32 -8.86 4.48 1.40
N HIS A 33 -9.65 5.45 1.84
CA HIS A 33 -10.80 5.24 2.72
C HIS A 33 -11.95 6.15 2.27
N GLU A 34 -13.15 5.59 2.16
CA GLU A 34 -14.38 6.31 1.74
C GLU A 34 -14.22 7.17 0.46
N GLY A 35 -13.46 6.67 -0.52
CA GLY A 35 -13.25 7.36 -1.80
C GLY A 35 -12.23 8.51 -1.74
N ALA A 36 -11.57 8.73 -0.60
CA ALA A 36 -10.51 9.72 -0.43
C ALA A 36 -9.16 9.06 -0.10
N VAL A 37 -8.08 9.78 -0.39
CA VAL A 37 -6.73 9.40 0.08
C VAL A 37 -6.66 9.66 1.58
N LEU A 38 -6.49 8.59 2.35
CA LEU A 38 -6.30 8.65 3.79
C LEU A 38 -4.84 8.94 4.14
N ALA A 39 -3.92 8.22 3.51
CA ALA A 39 -2.50 8.33 3.77
C ALA A 39 -1.66 7.83 2.58
N GLN A 40 -0.45 8.35 2.44
CA GLN A 40 0.52 7.90 1.45
C GLN A 40 1.91 7.85 2.08
N GLY A 41 2.67 6.79 1.82
CA GLY A 41 4.00 6.61 2.40
C GLY A 41 4.55 5.21 2.14
N ASN A 42 5.63 4.86 2.85
CA ASN A 42 6.09 3.46 2.85
C ASN A 42 5.33 2.64 3.91
N MET A 43 5.36 1.31 3.78
CA MET A 43 4.64 0.43 4.69
C MET A 43 5.07 0.55 6.16
N LYS A 44 6.33 0.92 6.46
CA LYS A 44 6.78 1.08 7.85
C LYS A 44 6.16 2.29 8.53
N GLU A 45 5.99 3.38 7.79
CA GLU A 45 5.33 4.59 8.27
C GLU A 45 3.83 4.38 8.39
N LEU A 46 3.20 3.80 7.36
CA LEU A 46 1.76 3.57 7.32
C LEU A 46 1.30 2.62 8.42
N LYS A 47 2.08 1.58 8.76
CA LYS A 47 1.79 0.68 9.89
C LYS A 47 1.82 1.36 11.26
N LYS A 48 2.37 2.58 11.37
CA LYS A 48 2.38 3.39 12.60
C LYS A 48 1.33 4.49 12.57
N ASN A 49 0.62 4.68 11.46
CA ASN A 49 -0.40 5.70 11.33
C ASN A 49 -1.69 5.19 11.97
N GLU A 50 -2.11 5.82 13.07
CA GLU A 50 -3.30 5.42 13.85
C GLU A 50 -4.58 5.39 12.99
N SER A 51 -4.78 6.37 12.10
CA SER A 51 -5.94 6.40 11.21
C SER A 51 -5.94 5.25 10.20
N VAL A 52 -4.76 4.82 9.73
CA VAL A 52 -4.66 3.64 8.85
C VAL A 52 -4.98 2.36 9.62
N ILE A 53 -4.48 2.24 10.86
CA ILE A 53 -4.74 1.08 11.73
C ILE A 53 -6.24 0.96 12.03
N GLU A 54 -6.89 2.07 12.36
CA GLU A 54 -8.33 2.14 12.66
C GLU A 54 -9.17 1.64 11.48
N VAL A 55 -8.91 2.14 10.28
CA VAL A 55 -9.62 1.75 9.05
C VAL A 55 -9.41 0.27 8.69
N TYR A 56 -8.20 -0.27 8.90
CA TYR A 56 -7.92 -1.68 8.61
C TYR A 56 -8.48 -2.66 9.66
N LEU A 57 -8.60 -2.25 10.92
CA LEU A 57 -9.08 -3.10 12.02
C LEU A 57 -10.57 -2.91 12.35
N GLY A 58 -11.25 -1.97 11.69
CA GLY A 58 -12.71 -1.84 11.71
C GLY A 58 -13.26 -1.43 13.07
N ARG A 59 -12.83 -0.28 13.60
CA ARG A 59 -13.63 0.44 14.60
C ARG A 59 -14.40 1.57 13.93
#